data_AF-A0A8D9GPW2-F1
#
_entry.id   AF-A0A8D9GPW2-F1
#
_cell.length_a   1.000
_cell.length_b   1.000
_cell.length_c   1.000
_cell.angle_alpha   90.00
_cell.angle_beta   90.00
_cell.angle_gamma   90.00
#
_symmetry.space_group_name_H-M   'P 1'
#
loop_
_entity.id
_entity.type
_entity.pdbx_description
1 polymer ?
#
loop_
_entity_poly.entity_id
_entity_poly.type
_entity_poly.pdbx_seq_one_letter_code
_entity_poly.pdbx_strand_id
1 'polypeptide(L)'
;MCDRALPGERFLGCVTRRKGRYAEVTKIKTLTPHRDLVEAPCEYASYCGGCKAHNLSYEAQLRAKDEQVHELITHVGRFSDSSPGLETVLKAIVPCDIQF
;
A
#
# COMPACT_ATOMS: atom_id res chain seq x y z
N MET A 1 2.51 -10.40 8.31
CA MET A 1 1.43 -9.42 8.11
C MET A 1 1.28 -8.61 9.38
N CYS A 2 1.35 -7.29 9.27
CA CYS A 2 1.12 -6.36 10.37
C CYS A 2 0.09 -5.36 9.88
N ASP A 3 -0.99 -5.16 10.64
CA ASP A 3 -1.92 -4.09 10.34
C ASP A 3 -1.27 -2.74 10.65
N ARG A 4 -1.64 -1.70 9.90
CA ARG A 4 -1.18 -0.29 10.09
C ARG A 4 0.33 -0.09 10.04
N ALA A 5 1.05 -0.99 9.38
CA ALA A 5 2.45 -0.80 9.02
C ALA A 5 2.53 -0.42 7.54
N LEU A 6 3.32 0.60 7.22
CA LEU A 6 3.58 1.00 5.85
C LEU A 6 4.82 0.28 5.30
N PRO A 7 4.88 -0.09 4.00
CA PRO A 7 6.09 -0.64 3.39
C PRO A 7 7.28 0.29 3.61
N GLY A 8 8.42 -0.22 4.07
CA GLY A 8 9.61 0.60 4.40
C GLY A 8 9.63 1.21 5.81
N GLU A 9 8.53 1.14 6.56
CA GLU A 9 8.53 1.47 8.00
C GLU A 9 9.34 0.45 8.81
N ARG A 10 10.14 0.92 9.78
CA ARG A 10 10.80 0.06 10.77
C ARG A 10 10.10 0.17 12.11
N PHE A 11 9.77 -0.95 12.73
CA PHE A 11 9.05 -0.97 14.00
C PHE A 11 9.42 -2.18 14.86
N LEU A 12 9.18 -2.06 16.18
CA LEU A 12 9.15 -3.17 17.11
C LEU A 12 7.77 -3.81 17.08
N GLY A 13 7.71 -5.11 16.84
CA GLY A 13 6.47 -5.87 16.75
C GLY A 13 6.45 -7.09 17.67
N CYS A 14 5.28 -7.41 18.22
CA CYS A 14 5.02 -8.67 18.91
C CYS A 14 4.39 -9.65 17.93
N VAL A 15 4.97 -10.85 17.80
CA VAL A 15 4.36 -11.92 17.01
C VAL A 15 3.14 -12.44 17.78
N THR A 16 1.94 -12.21 17.24
CA THR A 16 0.69 -12.65 17.88
C THR A 16 0.24 -14.01 17.40
N ARG A 17 0.54 -14.35 16.14
CA ARG A 17 0.20 -15.66 15.57
C ARG A 17 1.23 -16.09 14.54
N ARG A 18 1.64 -17.36 14.60
CA ARG A 18 2.48 -17.96 13.56
C ARG A 18 1.60 -18.78 12.61
N LYS A 19 1.76 -18.56 11.32
CA LYS A 19 1.19 -19.36 10.22
C LYS A 19 2.33 -20.03 9.47
N GLY A 20 2.01 -21.01 8.61
CA GLY A 20 3.05 -21.76 7.89
C GLY A 20 4.01 -20.89 7.09
N ARG A 21 3.48 -19.93 6.30
CA ARG A 21 4.29 -19.07 5.41
C ARG A 21 4.51 -17.64 5.92
N TYR A 22 3.83 -17.22 6.97
CA TYR A 22 3.93 -15.86 7.50
C TYR A 22 3.56 -15.82 8.98
N ALA A 23 3.83 -14.70 9.66
CA ALA A 23 3.34 -14.44 11.00
C ALA A 23 2.45 -13.20 11.01
N GLU A 24 1.43 -13.19 11.86
CA GLU A 24 0.68 -11.99 12.23
C GLU A 24 1.43 -11.29 13.37
N VAL A 25 1.58 -9.98 13.25
CA VAL A 25 2.39 -9.16 14.15
C VAL A 25 1.58 -7.93 14.55
N THR A 26 1.59 -7.60 15.84
CA THR A 26 1.07 -6.33 16.35
C THR A 26 2.24 -5.36 16.53
N LYS A 27 2.16 -4.19 15.87
CA LYS A 27 3.14 -3.11 16.02
C LYS A 27 3.06 -2.51 17.42
N ILE A 28 4.16 -2.55 18.17
CA ILE A 28 4.30 -1.98 19.51
C ILE A 28 4.77 -0.53 19.42
N LYS A 29 5.82 -0.29 18.63
CA LYS A 29 6.47 1.02 18.53
C LYS A 29 7.13 1.20 17.17
N THR A 30 6.87 2.33 16.52
CA THR A 30 7.61 2.74 15.31
C THR A 30 9.01 3.21 15.71
N LEU A 31 10.03 2.66 15.03
CA LEU A 31 11.44 3.05 15.18
C LEU A 31 11.84 4.07 14.12
N THR A 32 11.39 3.86 12.89
CA THR A 32 11.60 4.77 11.77
C THR A 32 10.30 4.82 10.96
N PRO A 33 9.65 5.99 10.88
CA PRO A 33 8.41 6.12 10.10
C PRO A 33 8.69 5.93 8.60
N HIS A 34 7.64 5.69 7.83
CA HIS A 34 7.74 5.78 6.38
C HIS A 34 8.06 7.22 5.95
N ARG A 35 8.83 7.39 4.87
CA ARG A 35 9.22 8.71 4.35
C ARG A 35 8.02 9.61 3.96
N ASP A 36 6.95 8.98 3.50
CA ASP A 36 5.72 9.64 3.02
C ASP A 36 4.58 9.58 4.07
N LEU A 37 4.91 9.37 5.36
CA LEU A 37 3.91 9.33 6.43
C LEU A 37 3.27 10.71 6.63
N VAL A 38 1.94 10.75 6.70
CA VAL A 38 1.16 11.96 7.03
C VAL A 38 0.16 11.66 8.15
N GLU A 39 -0.33 12.71 8.81
CA GLU A 39 -1.44 12.57 9.75
C GLU A 39 -2.72 12.21 9.00
N ALA A 40 -3.42 11.18 9.48
CA ALA A 40 -4.67 10.78 8.85
C ALA A 40 -5.76 11.82 9.14
N PRO A 41 -6.53 12.28 8.14
CA PRO A 41 -7.52 13.34 8.33
C PRO A 41 -8.76 12.90 9.14
N CYS A 42 -8.94 11.59 9.34
CA CYS A 42 -10.06 11.04 10.09
C CYS A 42 -9.65 10.75 11.54
N GLU A 43 -10.32 11.38 12.49
CA GLU A 43 -10.11 11.18 13.94
C GLU A 43 -10.29 9.71 14.38
N TYR A 44 -11.13 8.96 13.66
CA TYR A 44 -11.43 7.55 13.95
C TYR A 44 -10.49 6.55 13.27
N ALA A 45 -9.48 7.03 12.53
CA ALA A 45 -8.54 6.19 11.79
C ALA A 45 -7.80 5.18 12.69
N SER A 46 -7.63 5.50 13.96
CA SER A 46 -6.97 4.65 14.97
C SER A 46 -7.80 3.44 15.42
N TYR A 47 -9.06 3.27 15.01
CA TYR A 47 -9.84 2.07 15.39
C TYR A 47 -10.87 1.60 14.35
N CYS A 48 -11.37 2.48 13.47
CA CYS A 48 -12.42 2.13 12.50
C CYS A 48 -11.95 1.10 11.44
N GLY A 49 -10.68 1.14 11.02
CA GLY A 49 -10.11 0.20 10.06
C GLY A 49 -10.56 0.36 8.60
N GLY A 50 -11.49 1.28 8.31
CA GLY A 50 -12.01 1.52 6.95
C GLY A 50 -10.96 2.11 5.99
N CYS A 51 -10.19 3.11 6.45
CA CYS A 51 -9.20 3.79 5.61
C CYS A 51 -7.77 3.34 5.94
N LYS A 52 -7.25 2.35 5.21
CA LYS A 52 -5.96 1.72 5.53
C LYS A 52 -4.72 2.55 5.21
N ALA A 53 -4.79 3.40 4.18
CA ALA A 53 -3.65 4.15 3.66
C ALA A 53 -3.78 5.67 3.86
N HIS A 54 -4.70 6.12 4.73
CA HIS A 54 -4.95 7.56 4.93
C HIS A 54 -3.80 8.27 5.65
N ASN A 55 -2.91 7.52 6.29
CA ASN A 55 -1.67 8.01 6.89
C ASN A 55 -0.50 8.02 5.89
N LEU A 56 -0.74 7.82 4.60
CA LEU A 56 0.24 7.91 3.53
C LEU A 56 -0.05 9.14 2.67
N SER A 57 0.97 9.89 2.27
CA SER A 57 0.78 11.06 1.40
C SER A 57 0.05 10.67 0.11
N TYR A 58 -0.73 11.59 -0.43
CA TYR A 58 -1.58 11.29 -1.59
C TYR A 58 -0.76 10.82 -2.81
N GLU A 59 0.37 11.46 -3.08
CA GLU A 59 1.29 11.03 -4.14
C GLU A 59 1.80 9.60 -3.94
N ALA A 60 2.11 9.23 -2.69
CA ALA A 60 2.55 7.88 -2.37
C ALA A 60 1.41 6.86 -2.50
N GLN A 61 0.17 7.26 -2.22
CA GLN A 61 -1.01 6.41 -2.50
C GLN A 61 -1.16 6.14 -4.00
N LEU A 62 -0.95 7.15 -4.86
CA LEU A 62 -1.01 6.98 -6.32
C LEU A 62 0.09 6.04 -6.81
N ARG A 63 1.35 6.25 -6.38
CA ARG A 63 2.47 5.36 -6.71
C ARG A 63 2.21 3.91 -6.31
N ALA A 64 1.71 3.69 -5.08
CA ALA A 64 1.42 2.35 -4.59
C ALA A 64 0.29 1.66 -5.38
N LYS A 65 -0.72 2.41 -5.82
CA LYS A 65 -1.81 1.88 -6.66
C LYS A 65 -1.30 1.54 -8.06
N ASP A 66 -0.48 2.40 -8.64
CA ASP A 66 0.12 2.19 -9.95
C ASP A 66 0.97 0.91 -9.96
N GLU A 67 1.87 0.78 -8.99
CA GLU A 67 2.69 -0.43 -8.78
C GLU A 67 1.82 -1.66 -8.56
N GLN A 68 0.78 -1.57 -7.72
CA GLN A 68 -0.14 -2.70 -7.48
C GLN A 68 -0.84 -3.18 -8.75
N VAL A 69 -1.34 -2.25 -9.57
CA VAL A 69 -2.05 -2.59 -10.81
C VAL A 69 -1.07 -3.18 -11.83
N HIS A 70 0.12 -2.59 -11.95
CA HIS A 70 1.20 -3.10 -12.80
C HIS A 70 1.55 -4.54 -12.44
N GLU A 71 1.84 -4.81 -11.17
CA GLU A 71 2.17 -6.15 -10.65
C GLU A 71 1.05 -7.17 -10.94
N LEU A 72 -0.22 -6.77 -10.79
CA LEU A 72 -1.36 -7.63 -11.09
C LEU A 72 -1.46 -7.96 -12.58
N ILE A 73 -1.28 -6.98 -13.46
CA ILE A 73 -1.32 -7.19 -14.91
C ILE A 73 -0.16 -8.10 -15.35
N THR A 74 1.03 -7.87 -14.80
CA THR A 74 2.22 -8.65 -15.16
C THR A 74 2.12 -10.09 -14.66
N HIS A 75 1.77 -10.30 -13.39
CA HIS A 75 1.80 -11.62 -12.77
C HIS A 75 0.52 -12.43 -12.94
N VAL A 76 -0.65 -11.78 -12.90
CA VAL A 76 -1.95 -12.45 -13.05
C VAL A 76 -2.44 -12.38 -14.49
N GLY A 77 -2.34 -11.20 -15.11
CA GLY A 77 -2.71 -10.99 -16.52
C GLY A 77 -1.74 -11.62 -17.52
N ARG A 78 -0.52 -11.99 -17.08
CA ARG A 78 0.56 -12.57 -17.91
C ARG A 78 1.01 -11.68 -19.06
N PHE A 79 0.91 -10.37 -18.88
CA PHE A 79 1.56 -9.42 -19.76
C PHE A 79 3.03 -9.28 -19.34
N SER A 80 3.95 -9.21 -20.29
CA SER A 80 5.32 -8.75 -20.07
C SER A 80 5.44 -7.27 -20.45
N ASP A 81 6.49 -6.59 -19.99
CA ASP A 81 6.80 -5.21 -20.40
C ASP A 81 6.98 -5.09 -21.93
N SER A 82 7.33 -6.19 -22.59
CA SER A 82 7.49 -6.30 -24.04
C SER A 82 6.21 -6.72 -24.78
N SER A 83 5.09 -6.91 -24.07
CA SER A 83 3.86 -7.42 -24.68
C SER A 83 3.17 -6.32 -25.48
N PRO A 84 2.90 -6.55 -26.79
CA PRO A 84 2.19 -5.57 -27.59
C PRO A 84 0.78 -5.35 -27.03
N GLY A 85 0.44 -4.09 -26.75
CA GLY A 85 -0.87 -3.69 -26.21
C GLY A 85 -0.92 -3.50 -24.69
N LEU A 86 0.19 -3.63 -23.96
CA LEU A 86 0.24 -3.31 -22.53
C LEU A 86 -0.23 -1.87 -22.26
N GLU A 87 0.23 -0.90 -23.05
CA GLU A 87 -0.17 0.51 -22.96
C GLU A 87 -1.66 0.75 -23.21
N THR A 88 -2.31 -0.13 -23.97
CA THR A 88 -3.76 -0.06 -24.23
C THR A 88 -4.57 -0.54 -23.02
N VAL A 89 -4.05 -1.52 -22.28
CA VAL A 89 -4.72 -2.16 -21.15
C VAL A 89 -4.43 -1.43 -19.84
N LEU A 90 -3.18 -1.00 -19.64
CA LEU A 90 -2.73 -0.28 -18.45
C LEU A 90 -2.67 1.22 -18.72
N LYS A 91 -3.71 1.92 -18.26
CA LYS A 91 -3.74 3.39 -18.24
C LYS A 91 -3.13 3.91 -16.94
N ALA A 92 -2.56 5.10 -17.00
CA ALA A 92 -1.99 5.75 -15.83
C ALA A 92 -3.03 5.94 -14.71
N ILE A 93 -2.62 5.68 -13.47
CA ILE A 93 -3.41 6.05 -12.29
C ILE A 93 -3.32 7.56 -12.09
N VAL A 94 -4.45 8.24 -12.28
CA VAL A 94 -4.50 9.70 -12.15
C VAL A 94 -5.01 10.16 -10.78
N PRO A 95 -4.57 11.34 -10.33
CA PRO A 95 -5.18 12.09 -9.23
C PRO A 95 -6.68 12.34 -9.42
N CYS A 96 -7.42 12.46 -8.32
CA CYS A 96 -8.87 12.68 -8.31
C CYS A 96 -9.29 14.09 -8.75
N ASP A 97 -8.38 15.06 -8.64
CA ASP A 97 -8.54 16.45 -9.09
C ASP A 97 -8.40 16.59 -10.61
N ILE A 98 -7.86 15.56 -11.29
CA ILE A 98 -7.90 15.48 -12.75
C ILE A 98 -9.27 14.89 -13.13
N GLN A 99 -10.25 15.77 -13.35
CA GLN A 99 -11.57 15.40 -13.86
C GLN A 99 -11.44 14.98 -15.34
N PHE A 100 -11.94 13.78 -15.65
CA PHE A 100 -12.10 13.28 -17.02
C PHE A 100 -13.36 13.84 -17.68
#